data_AF-A0A7K5TN23-F1
#
_entry.id   AF-A0A7K5TN23-F1
#
_cell.length_a   1.000
_cell.length_b   1.000
_cell.length_c   1.000
_cell.angle_alpha   90.00
_cell.angle_beta   90.00
_cell.angle_gamma   90.00
#
_symmetry.space_group_name_H-M   'P 1'
#
loop_
_entity.id
_entity.type
_entity.pdbx_description
1 polymer ?
#
loop_
_entity_poly.entity_id
_entity_poly.type
_entity_poly.pdbx_seq_one_letter_code
_entity_poly.pdbx_strand_id
1 'polypeptide(L)'
;VRRLLELHILKLVALYTIWVALEEVSVMNFLLVLLWTLAMPYCRFRHMASCLSTIWTCIIIVCKMLYQLEIVEPREYSSNCTEPLLNATNLSPEEMGNSTLYRSPVDPANWFGVRKGFPNLGYVKNHLQVLLLLVFEAVVYRRQQYHRVQHCEESPITETIFMEPKERHTDMDANNKLDRNRDLIAFAKHLVNYFYYKF
;
A
#
# COMPACT_ATOMS: atom_id res chain seq x y z
N VAL A 1 15.01 -14.68 -4.82
CA VAL A 1 14.60 -13.30 -4.44
C VAL A 1 13.79 -12.59 -5.53
N ARG A 2 14.29 -12.44 -6.78
CA ARG A 2 13.60 -11.69 -7.84
C ARG A 2 12.16 -12.16 -8.14
N ARG A 3 11.92 -13.47 -8.17
CA ARG A 3 10.59 -14.07 -8.40
C ARG A 3 9.64 -13.95 -7.19
N LEU A 4 10.18 -14.03 -5.98
CA LEU A 4 9.40 -13.77 -4.76
C LEU A 4 8.94 -12.30 -4.74
N LEU A 5 9.82 -11.37 -5.10
CA LEU A 5 9.48 -9.96 -5.19
C LEU A 5 8.41 -9.69 -6.26
N GLU A 6 8.48 -10.34 -7.43
CA GLU A 6 7.44 -10.28 -8.48
C GLU A 6 6.03 -10.56 -7.95
N LEU A 7 5.91 -11.62 -7.15
CA LEU A 7 4.62 -12.14 -6.68
C LEU A 7 4.10 -11.37 -5.47
N HIS A 8 5.00 -10.94 -4.58
CA HIS A 8 4.63 -10.35 -3.30
C HIS A 8 4.65 -8.82 -3.29
N ILE A 9 5.28 -8.16 -4.27
CA ILE A 9 5.38 -6.69 -4.26
C ILE A 9 4.01 -6.03 -4.27
N LEU A 10 3.05 -6.55 -5.04
CA LEU A 10 1.71 -5.98 -5.12
C LEU A 10 0.95 -6.07 -3.79
N LYS A 11 1.10 -7.18 -3.06
CA LYS A 11 0.51 -7.36 -1.73
C LYS A 11 1.12 -6.40 -0.71
N LEU A 12 2.44 -6.18 -0.79
CA LEU A 12 3.15 -5.26 0.08
C LEU A 12 2.73 -3.81 -0.17
N VAL A 13 2.63 -3.40 -1.43
CA VAL A 13 2.16 -2.06 -1.81
C VAL A 13 0.73 -1.84 -1.30
N ALA A 14 -0.18 -2.80 -1.53
CA ALA A 14 -1.57 -2.72 -1.06
C ALA A 14 -1.67 -2.62 0.46
N LEU A 15 -0.90 -3.43 1.20
CA LEU A 15 -0.91 -3.41 2.66
C LEU A 15 -0.37 -2.07 3.19
N TYR A 16 0.70 -1.56 2.60
CA TYR A 16 1.29 -0.28 3.00
C TYR A 16 0.38 0.91 2.69
N THR A 17 -0.27 0.94 1.53
CA THR A 17 -1.20 2.02 1.18
C THR A 17 -2.41 2.04 2.11
N ILE A 18 -2.95 0.88 2.47
CA ILE A 18 -4.03 0.76 3.46
C ILE A 18 -3.56 1.22 4.83
N TRP A 19 -2.36 0.80 5.28
CA TRP A 19 -1.79 1.25 6.54
C TRP A 19 -1.70 2.79 6.62
N VAL A 20 -1.16 3.43 5.58
CA VAL A 20 -1.07 4.91 5.51
C VAL A 20 -2.45 5.57 5.52
N ALA A 21 -3.44 4.99 4.86
CA ALA A 21 -4.80 5.50 4.85
C ALA A 21 -5.53 5.34 6.19
N LEU A 22 -5.15 4.36 7.01
CA LEU A 22 -5.66 4.19 8.37
C LEU A 22 -4.99 5.13 9.37
N GLU A 23 -3.71 5.42 9.18
CA GLU A 23 -2.97 6.38 10.00
C GLU A 23 -3.48 7.81 9.80
N GLU A 24 -3.74 8.20 8.55
CA GLU A 24 -4.37 9.48 8.21
C GLU A 24 -5.72 9.27 7.50
N VAL A 25 -6.80 9.30 8.27
CA VAL A 25 -8.16 9.18 7.72
C VAL A 25 -8.52 10.45 6.95
N SER A 26 -8.71 10.33 5.63
CA SER A 26 -9.10 11.45 4.78
C SER A 26 -9.83 11.01 3.51
N VAL A 27 -10.61 11.91 2.91
CA VAL A 27 -11.28 11.67 1.61
C VAL A 27 -10.27 11.40 0.50
N MET A 28 -9.14 12.10 0.48
CA MET A 28 -8.10 11.87 -0.52
C MET A 28 -7.48 10.46 -0.42
N ASN A 29 -7.28 9.96 0.80
CA ASN A 29 -6.77 8.61 1.03
C ASN A 29 -7.82 7.52 0.77
N PHE A 30 -9.11 7.82 0.93
CA PHE A 30 -10.19 6.88 0.64
C PHE A 30 -10.16 6.39 -0.82
N LEU A 31 -9.80 7.25 -1.77
CA LEU A 31 -9.66 6.85 -3.17
C LEU A 31 -8.52 5.85 -3.38
N LEU A 32 -7.42 5.94 -2.62
CA LEU A 32 -6.36 4.93 -2.65
C LEU A 32 -6.86 3.59 -2.09
N VAL A 33 -7.61 3.62 -0.99
CA VAL A 33 -8.22 2.40 -0.41
C VAL A 33 -9.17 1.75 -1.42
N LEU A 34 -10.01 2.53 -2.11
CA LEU A 34 -10.92 2.01 -3.12
C LEU A 34 -10.16 1.35 -4.28
N LEU A 35 -9.11 2.00 -4.80
CA LEU A 35 -8.29 1.44 -5.88
C LEU A 35 -7.66 0.10 -5.47
N TRP A 36 -7.08 0.02 -4.27
CA TRP A 36 -6.38 -1.18 -3.80
C TRP A 36 -7.31 -2.31 -3.37
N THR A 37 -8.44 -2.01 -2.76
CA THR A 37 -9.47 -3.01 -2.44
C THR A 37 -10.07 -3.66 -3.68
N LEU A 38 -10.21 -2.92 -4.79
CA LEU A 38 -10.61 -3.46 -6.09
C LEU A 38 -9.46 -4.19 -6.81
N ALA A 39 -8.22 -3.72 -6.69
CA ALA A 39 -7.07 -4.35 -7.34
C ALA A 39 -6.74 -5.76 -6.81
N MET A 40 -7.02 -6.02 -5.54
CA MET A 40 -6.74 -7.32 -4.90
C MET A 40 -7.53 -8.48 -5.55
N PRO A 41 -8.89 -8.42 -5.65
CA PRO A 41 -9.68 -9.47 -6.30
C PRO A 41 -9.57 -9.44 -7.84
N TYR A 42 -9.49 -8.27 -8.46
CA TYR A 42 -9.52 -8.14 -9.93
C TYR A 42 -8.10 -8.07 -10.53
N CYS A 43 -7.54 -9.22 -10.92
CA CYS A 43 -6.18 -9.30 -11.47
C CYS A 43 -5.92 -8.39 -12.68
N ARG A 44 -6.92 -8.20 -13.56
CA ARG A 44 -6.79 -7.31 -14.73
C ARG A 44 -6.70 -5.82 -14.36
N PHE A 45 -7.26 -5.44 -13.22
CA PHE A 45 -7.28 -4.06 -12.77
C PHE A 45 -5.98 -3.63 -12.06
N ARG A 46 -5.14 -4.60 -11.63
CA ARG A 46 -3.91 -4.35 -10.86
C ARG A 46 -2.99 -3.31 -11.48
N HIS A 47 -2.69 -3.45 -12.78
CA HIS A 47 -1.80 -2.51 -13.46
C HIS A 47 -2.41 -1.11 -13.57
N MET A 48 -3.71 -1.02 -13.86
CA MET A 48 -4.43 0.26 -13.89
C MET A 48 -4.45 0.92 -12.51
N ALA A 49 -4.69 0.14 -11.45
CA ALA A 49 -4.69 0.63 -10.08
C ALA A 49 -3.32 1.17 -9.64
N SER A 50 -2.22 0.51 -10.00
CA SER A 50 -0.86 1.03 -9.73
C SER A 50 -0.62 2.37 -10.43
N CYS A 51 -0.98 2.47 -11.71
CA CYS A 51 -0.84 3.72 -12.47
C CYS A 51 -1.71 4.86 -11.89
N LEU A 52 -2.99 4.59 -11.64
CA LEU A 52 -3.92 5.57 -11.06
C LEU A 52 -3.50 5.99 -9.65
N SER A 53 -3.06 5.05 -8.82
CA SER A 53 -2.58 5.37 -7.47
C SER A 53 -1.29 6.18 -7.49
N THR A 54 -0.41 5.99 -8.47
CA THR A 54 0.79 6.83 -8.65
C THR A 54 0.40 8.27 -8.96
N ILE A 55 -0.47 8.47 -9.97
CA ILE A 55 -0.96 9.81 -10.34
C ILE A 55 -1.66 10.47 -9.15
N TRP A 56 -2.54 9.73 -8.49
CA TRP A 56 -3.31 10.25 -7.35
C TRP A 56 -2.41 10.60 -6.16
N THR A 57 -1.42 9.77 -5.84
CA THR A 57 -0.45 10.07 -4.78
C THR A 57 0.35 11.33 -5.09
N CYS A 58 0.75 11.54 -6.36
CA CYS A 58 1.38 12.78 -6.78
C CYS A 58 0.46 13.99 -6.58
N ILE A 59 -0.83 13.88 -6.92
CA ILE A 59 -1.82 14.95 -6.67
C ILE A 59 -1.89 15.26 -5.17
N ILE A 60 -1.99 14.24 -4.31
CA ILE A 60 -2.03 14.43 -2.84
C ILE A 60 -0.78 15.17 -2.35
N ILE A 61 0.41 14.75 -2.81
CA ILE A 61 1.68 15.38 -2.44
C ILE A 61 1.68 16.85 -2.84
N VAL A 62 1.30 17.17 -4.08
CA VAL A 62 1.23 18.55 -4.57
C VAL A 62 0.22 19.37 -3.78
N CYS A 63 -0.99 18.86 -3.55
CA CYS A 63 -2.00 19.54 -2.73
C CYS A 63 -1.51 19.81 -1.30
N LYS A 64 -0.90 18.81 -0.66
CA LYS A 64 -0.36 18.96 0.70
C LYS A 64 0.76 20.00 0.76
N MET A 65 1.63 20.05 -0.26
CA MET A 65 2.75 21.00 -0.32
C MET A 65 2.29 22.42 -0.65
N LEU A 66 1.34 22.59 -1.58
CA LEU A 66 0.76 23.89 -1.89
C LEU A 66 0.06 24.51 -0.67
N TYR A 67 -0.64 23.69 0.12
CA TYR A 67 -1.31 24.18 1.33
C TYR A 67 -0.34 24.58 2.46
N GLN A 68 0.92 24.12 2.44
CA GLN A 68 1.92 24.59 3.40
C GLN A 68 2.47 25.99 3.07
N LEU A 69 2.15 26.56 1.91
CA LEU A 69 2.61 27.91 1.55
C LEU A 69 2.06 28.94 2.54
N GLU A 70 2.85 30.00 2.78
CA GLU A 70 2.51 31.05 3.74
C GLU A 70 1.21 31.78 3.36
N ILE A 71 0.95 31.91 2.06
CA ILE A 71 -0.22 32.59 1.48
C ILE A 71 -1.56 31.96 1.88
N VAL A 72 -1.58 30.69 2.29
CA VAL A 72 -2.82 30.00 2.71
C VAL A 72 -2.96 30.14 4.22
N GLU A 73 -3.84 31.03 4.69
CA GLU A 73 -4.11 31.18 6.12
C GLU A 73 -5.38 30.40 6.54
N PRO A 74 -5.26 29.32 7.33
CA PRO A 74 -6.41 28.50 7.71
C PRO A 74 -7.48 29.25 8.50
N ARG A 75 -7.12 30.37 9.15
CA ARG A 75 -8.04 31.18 9.95
C ARG A 75 -9.11 31.87 9.12
N GLU A 76 -8.79 32.21 7.86
CA GLU A 76 -9.75 32.85 6.96
C GLU A 76 -10.84 31.87 6.48
N TYR A 77 -10.53 30.57 6.44
CA TYR A 77 -11.43 29.52 5.97
C TYR A 77 -12.07 28.70 7.09
N SER A 78 -11.53 28.78 8.31
CA SER A 78 -12.07 28.07 9.46
C SER A 78 -13.42 28.65 9.87
N SER A 79 -14.40 27.78 10.07
CA SER A 79 -15.73 28.15 10.55
C SER A 79 -15.90 27.73 11.99
N ASN A 80 -16.38 28.64 12.84
CA ASN A 80 -16.74 28.31 14.21
C ASN A 80 -18.17 27.76 14.23
N CYS A 81 -18.36 26.56 14.77
CA CYS A 81 -19.68 25.95 14.88
C CYS A 81 -20.35 26.43 16.16
N THR A 82 -21.52 27.06 16.03
CA THR A 82 -22.31 27.51 17.18
C THR A 82 -22.85 26.31 17.95
N GLU A 83 -22.65 26.29 19.27
CA GLU A 83 -23.19 25.25 20.14
C GLU A 83 -24.72 25.23 20.07
N PRO A 84 -25.34 24.05 19.86
CA PRO A 84 -26.79 23.90 19.84
C PRO A 84 -27.39 24.12 21.24
N LEU A 85 -28.66 24.53 21.28
CA LEU A 85 -29.40 24.65 22.53
C LEU A 85 -29.52 23.26 23.20
N LEU A 86 -29.40 23.19 24.53
CA LEU A 86 -29.46 21.94 25.32
C LEU A 86 -30.71 21.09 25.03
N ASN A 87 -31.81 21.70 24.60
CA ASN A 87 -33.06 21.00 24.30
C ASN A 87 -33.09 20.33 22.90
N ALA A 88 -32.09 20.60 22.05
CA ALA A 88 -32.05 20.11 20.67
C ALA A 88 -31.16 18.87 20.49
N THR A 89 -30.31 18.55 21.47
CA THR A 89 -29.38 17.40 21.38
C THR A 89 -29.34 16.64 22.71
N ASN A 90 -29.14 15.32 22.63
CA ASN A 90 -29.03 14.44 23.81
C ASN A 90 -27.60 14.40 24.41
N LEU A 91 -26.72 15.32 24.00
CA LEU A 91 -25.32 15.37 24.42
C LEU A 91 -25.19 16.21 25.68
N SER A 92 -24.39 15.76 26.64
CA SER A 92 -24.04 16.59 27.79
C SER A 92 -23.15 17.78 27.36
N PRO A 93 -23.17 18.90 28.09
CA PRO A 93 -22.32 20.05 27.77
C PRO A 93 -20.82 19.72 27.80
N GLU A 94 -20.40 18.77 28.65
CA GLU A 94 -19.00 18.30 28.71
C GLU A 94 -18.60 17.45 27.49
N GLU A 95 -19.50 16.60 27.00
CA GLU A 95 -19.27 15.82 25.76
C GLU A 95 -19.26 16.74 24.53
N MET A 96 -20.11 17.77 24.54
CA MET A 96 -20.17 18.76 23.47
C MET A 96 -18.86 19.56 23.37
N GLY A 97 -18.35 20.07 24.49
CA GLY A 97 -17.06 20.78 24.53
C GLY A 97 -15.85 19.91 24.16
N ASN A 98 -15.95 18.58 24.33
CA ASN A 98 -14.92 17.63 23.91
C ASN A 98 -15.05 17.14 22.46
N SER A 99 -16.16 17.46 21.79
CA SER A 99 -16.40 17.04 20.41
C SER A 99 -15.49 17.77 19.42
N THR A 100 -15.27 17.17 18.25
CA THR A 100 -14.44 17.76 17.19
C THR A 100 -15.05 19.02 16.57
N LEU A 101 -16.36 19.19 16.65
CA LEU A 101 -17.11 20.31 16.06
C LEU A 101 -17.11 21.55 16.93
N TYR A 102 -17.27 21.40 18.25
CA TYR A 102 -17.48 22.54 19.16
C TYR A 102 -16.23 22.92 19.97
N ARG A 103 -15.18 22.09 19.98
CA ARG A 103 -13.93 22.37 20.71
C ARG A 103 -13.10 23.51 20.09
N SER A 104 -13.09 23.63 18.77
CA SER A 104 -12.27 24.60 18.06
C SER A 104 -12.83 24.88 16.66
N PRO A 105 -12.50 26.03 16.04
CA PRO A 105 -12.87 26.32 14.67
C PRO A 105 -12.49 25.17 13.73
N VAL A 106 -13.45 24.72 12.92
CA VAL A 106 -13.28 23.59 12.02
C VAL A 106 -12.78 24.11 10.68
N ASP A 107 -11.66 23.57 10.22
CA ASP A 107 -11.17 23.77 8.87
C ASP A 107 -11.79 22.73 7.93
N PRO A 108 -12.60 23.14 6.92
CA PRO A 108 -13.17 22.22 5.95
C PRO A 108 -12.10 21.42 5.16
N ALA A 109 -10.90 21.98 4.97
CA ALA A 109 -9.83 21.31 4.25
C ALA A 109 -9.29 20.08 5.01
N ASN A 110 -9.40 20.08 6.34
CA ASN A 110 -8.96 18.97 7.17
C ASN A 110 -9.76 17.69 6.86
N TRP A 111 -11.05 17.80 6.52
CA TRP A 111 -11.88 16.67 6.10
C TRP A 111 -11.37 16.01 4.81
N PHE A 112 -10.90 16.83 3.87
CA PHE A 112 -10.26 16.35 2.65
C PHE A 112 -8.87 15.75 2.90
N GLY A 113 -8.27 15.93 4.08
CA GLY A 113 -6.93 15.45 4.41
C GLY A 113 -5.82 16.46 4.13
N VAL A 114 -6.17 17.74 4.13
CA VAL A 114 -5.22 18.84 3.96
C VAL A 114 -5.24 19.68 5.23
N ARG A 115 -4.11 19.73 5.93
CA ARG A 115 -3.93 20.56 7.13
C ARG A 115 -2.61 21.30 7.05
N LYS A 116 -2.55 22.50 7.63
CA LYS A 116 -1.29 23.23 7.82
C LYS A 116 -0.55 22.58 8.99
N GLY A 117 0.66 22.09 8.77
CA GLY A 117 1.37 21.28 9.76
C GLY A 117 2.88 21.47 9.68
N PHE A 118 3.49 21.83 10.80
CA PHE A 118 4.95 21.86 10.98
C PHE A 118 5.40 20.58 11.70
N PRO A 119 6.48 19.89 11.28
CA PRO A 119 7.35 20.14 10.13
C PRO A 119 6.83 19.58 8.80
N ASN A 120 7.02 20.31 7.69
CA ASN A 120 6.48 20.02 6.36
C ASN A 120 6.87 18.63 5.80
N LEU A 121 8.11 18.19 6.03
CA LEU A 121 8.62 16.92 5.50
C LEU A 121 7.94 15.72 6.17
N GLY A 122 7.71 15.78 7.47
CA GLY A 122 7.06 14.70 8.22
C GLY A 122 5.64 14.45 7.73
N TYR A 123 4.92 15.52 7.37
CA TYR A 123 3.53 15.46 6.93
C TYR A 123 3.33 14.80 5.55
N VAL A 124 4.34 14.85 4.68
CA VAL A 124 4.28 14.26 3.32
C VAL A 124 5.09 12.97 3.22
N LYS A 125 5.87 12.63 4.25
CA LYS A 125 6.72 11.43 4.31
C LYS A 125 5.94 10.15 4.01
N ASN A 126 4.75 9.97 4.58
CA ASN A 126 3.96 8.76 4.40
C ASN A 126 3.54 8.59 2.92
N HIS A 127 3.05 9.65 2.29
CA HIS A 127 2.70 9.65 0.86
C HIS A 127 3.93 9.52 -0.06
N LEU A 128 5.09 10.06 0.33
CA LEU A 128 6.35 9.85 -0.39
C LEU A 128 6.81 8.39 -0.34
N GLN A 129 6.64 7.71 0.80
CA GLN A 129 6.96 6.30 0.92
C GLN A 129 6.01 5.43 0.08
N VAL A 130 4.73 5.79 0.02
CA VAL A 130 3.76 5.15 -0.91
C VAL A 130 4.22 5.32 -2.36
N LEU A 131 4.56 6.55 -2.76
CA LEU A 131 5.05 6.83 -4.11
C LEU A 131 6.33 6.04 -4.43
N LEU A 132 7.28 5.99 -3.48
CA LEU A 132 8.51 5.23 -3.63
C LEU A 132 8.24 3.74 -3.83
N LEU A 133 7.29 3.17 -3.07
CA LEU A 133 6.89 1.76 -3.21
C LEU A 133 6.22 1.47 -4.55
N LEU A 134 5.37 2.38 -5.05
CA LEU A 134 4.77 2.28 -6.38
C LEU A 134 5.82 2.32 -7.50
N VAL A 135 6.78 3.24 -7.40
CA VAL A 135 7.90 3.31 -8.36
C VAL A 135 8.75 2.05 -8.27
N PHE A 136 9.02 1.56 -7.06
CA PHE A 136 9.77 0.33 -6.86
C PHE A 136 9.07 -0.89 -7.47
N GLU A 137 7.75 -0.99 -7.35
CA GLU A 137 6.93 -2.01 -8.02
C GLU A 137 7.11 -1.95 -9.54
N ALA A 138 6.97 -0.78 -10.15
CA ALA A 138 7.20 -0.60 -11.58
C ALA A 138 8.63 -0.98 -12.02
N VAL A 139 9.65 -0.63 -11.22
CA VAL A 139 11.05 -1.00 -11.47
C VAL A 139 11.26 -2.50 -11.41
N VAL A 140 10.67 -3.19 -10.44
CA VAL A 140 10.74 -4.65 -10.32
C VAL A 140 10.16 -5.33 -11.56
N TYR A 141 8.97 -4.91 -12.00
CA TYR A 141 8.32 -5.44 -13.20
C TYR A 141 9.15 -5.18 -14.47
N ARG A 142 9.66 -3.95 -14.65
CA ARG A 142 10.51 -3.60 -15.80
C ARG A 142 11.80 -4.41 -15.82
N ARG A 143 12.44 -4.58 -14.67
CA ARG A 143 13.69 -5.35 -14.57
C ARG A 143 13.46 -6.83 -14.87
N GLN A 144 12.32 -7.39 -14.46
CA GLN A 144 11.94 -8.77 -14.80
C GLN A 144 11.68 -8.91 -16.30
N GLN A 145 10.93 -7.99 -16.90
CA GLN A 145 10.67 -7.98 -18.34
C GLN A 145 11.98 -7.91 -19.13
N TYR A 146 12.90 -7.02 -18.75
CA TYR A 146 14.21 -6.90 -19.39
C TYR A 146 15.01 -8.19 -19.32
N HIS A 147 15.06 -8.84 -18.14
CA HIS A 147 15.75 -10.12 -17.97
C HIS A 147 15.16 -11.22 -18.85
N ARG A 148 13.82 -11.29 -18.97
CA ARG A 148 13.13 -12.28 -19.82
C ARG A 148 13.52 -12.13 -21.28
N VAL A 149 13.57 -10.89 -21.77
CA VAL A 149 13.97 -10.58 -23.14
C VAL A 149 15.44 -10.94 -23.39
N GLN A 150 16.34 -10.66 -22.44
CA GLN A 150 17.76 -10.99 -22.58
C GLN A 150 18.04 -12.48 -22.62
N HIS A 151 17.29 -13.28 -21.86
CA HIS A 151 17.51 -14.72 -21.72
C HIS A 151 16.55 -15.58 -22.55
N CYS A 152 15.72 -14.97 -23.41
CA CYS A 152 14.65 -15.65 -24.16
C CYS A 152 13.77 -16.55 -23.27
N GLU A 153 13.48 -16.11 -22.05
CA GLU A 153 12.65 -16.84 -21.09
C GLU A 153 11.17 -16.42 -21.22
N GLU A 154 10.27 -17.40 -21.40
CA GLU A 154 8.83 -17.14 -21.37
C GLU A 154 8.34 -16.80 -19.95
N SER A 155 7.20 -16.09 -19.87
CA SER A 155 6.50 -15.88 -18.60
C SER A 155 6.07 -17.24 -18.03
N PRO A 156 6.51 -17.63 -16.81
CA PRO A 156 6.17 -18.92 -16.25
C PRO A 156 4.65 -19.00 -16.07
N ILE A 157 4.08 -20.10 -16.57
CA ILE A 157 2.65 -20.41 -16.49
C ILE A 157 2.20 -20.59 -15.03
N THR A 158 3.14 -20.87 -14.12
CA THR A 158 2.87 -21.13 -12.70
C THR A 158 3.51 -20.07 -11.79
N GLU A 159 2.73 -19.51 -10.87
CA GLU A 159 3.15 -18.55 -9.83
C GLU A 159 4.00 -19.18 -8.70
N THR A 160 4.80 -20.20 -8.99
CA THR A 160 5.73 -20.78 -8.01
C THR A 160 7.00 -19.94 -7.89
N ILE A 161 7.67 -19.92 -6.72
CA ILE A 161 8.92 -19.17 -6.49
C ILE A 161 10.13 -19.97 -6.98
N PHE A 162 10.11 -21.29 -6.75
CA PHE A 162 11.10 -22.24 -7.25
C PHE A 162 10.47 -23.07 -8.36
N MET A 163 11.07 -23.06 -9.54
CA MET A 163 10.72 -24.04 -10.58
C MET A 163 11.19 -25.40 -10.05
N GLU A 164 10.28 -26.36 -9.92
CA GLU A 164 10.68 -27.72 -9.61
C GLU A 164 11.64 -28.20 -10.72
N PRO A 165 12.77 -28.83 -10.38
CA PRO A 165 13.55 -29.50 -11.39
C PRO A 165 12.63 -30.56 -12.01
N LYS A 166 12.35 -30.41 -13.30
CA LYS A 166 11.71 -31.45 -14.12
C LYS A 166 12.40 -32.77 -13.76
N GLU A 167 11.63 -33.72 -13.24
CA GLU A 167 12.10 -35.00 -12.74
C GLU A 167 13.18 -35.58 -13.67
N ARG A 168 14.44 -35.54 -13.22
CA ARG A 168 15.45 -36.52 -13.67
C ARG A 168 15.54 -37.55 -12.57
N HIS A 169 14.57 -38.46 -12.60
CA HIS A 169 14.49 -39.65 -11.77
C HIS A 169 15.35 -40.74 -12.43
N THR A 170 16.66 -40.65 -12.23
CA THR A 170 17.72 -41.66 -12.42
C THR A 170 19.00 -40.86 -12.20
N ASP A 171 19.71 -40.96 -11.08
CA ASP A 171 20.32 -42.19 -10.60
C ASP A 171 20.26 -42.30 -9.07
N MET A 172 19.87 -43.51 -8.64
CA MET A 172 19.95 -44.01 -7.29
C MET A 172 21.43 -44.30 -7.00
N ASP A 173 22.07 -43.48 -6.17
CA ASP A 173 23.35 -43.88 -5.57
C ASP A 173 23.44 -43.42 -4.10
N ALA A 174 23.63 -44.41 -3.24
CA ALA A 174 23.39 -44.36 -1.81
C ALA A 174 24.50 -43.61 -1.07
N ASN A 175 24.22 -42.40 -0.53
CA ASN A 175 25.05 -41.77 0.49
C ASN A 175 24.19 -41.03 1.56
N ASN A 176 23.86 -41.79 2.60
CA ASN A 176 22.78 -41.62 3.60
C ASN A 176 22.91 -40.46 4.64
N LYS A 177 23.45 -39.31 4.24
CA LYS A 177 23.38 -38.06 5.05
C LYS A 177 23.22 -36.81 4.20
N LEU A 178 23.72 -36.83 2.96
CA LEU A 178 23.53 -35.75 1.99
C LEU A 178 22.09 -35.74 1.44
N ASP A 179 21.49 -36.93 1.27
CA ASP A 179 20.14 -37.09 0.72
C ASP A 179 19.04 -36.55 1.64
N ARG A 180 19.12 -36.80 2.96
CA ARG A 180 18.15 -36.24 3.93
C ARG A 180 18.13 -34.71 3.95
N ASN A 181 19.30 -34.07 3.84
CA ASN A 181 19.36 -32.61 3.79
C ASN A 181 18.82 -32.08 2.45
N ARG A 182 19.02 -32.82 1.35
CA ARG A 182 18.48 -32.48 0.03
C ARG A 182 16.96 -32.61 0.01
N ASP A 183 16.42 -33.63 0.64
CA ASP A 183 14.97 -33.89 0.79
C ASP A 183 14.30 -32.84 1.68
N LEU A 184 14.94 -32.44 2.77
CA LEU A 184 14.43 -31.40 3.67
C LEU A 184 14.43 -30.02 3.00
N ILE A 185 15.44 -29.72 2.17
CA ILE A 185 15.49 -28.51 1.35
C ILE A 185 14.45 -28.56 0.22
N ALA A 186 14.24 -29.71 -0.42
CA ALA A 186 13.20 -29.89 -1.44
C ALA A 186 11.80 -29.72 -0.84
N PHE A 187 11.55 -30.32 0.33
CA PHE A 187 10.33 -30.15 1.10
C PHE A 187 10.11 -28.69 1.51
N ALA A 188 11.14 -28.00 2.02
CA ALA A 188 11.05 -26.59 2.37
C ALA A 188 10.73 -25.71 1.15
N LYS A 189 11.31 -26.00 -0.02
CA LYS A 189 10.99 -25.30 -1.28
C LYS A 189 9.54 -25.56 -1.73
N HIS A 190 9.08 -26.79 -1.62
CA HIS A 190 7.70 -27.16 -1.94
C HIS A 190 6.72 -26.48 -0.99
N LEU A 191 7.02 -26.47 0.31
CA LEU A 191 6.22 -25.78 1.32
C LEU A 191 6.19 -24.27 1.04
N VAL A 192 7.31 -23.62 0.74
CA VAL A 192 7.32 -22.18 0.38
C VAL A 192 6.50 -21.88 -0.88
N ASN A 193 6.51 -22.77 -1.88
CA ASN A 193 5.72 -22.59 -3.10
C ASN A 193 4.21 -22.77 -2.87
N TYR A 194 3.80 -23.74 -2.06
CA TYR A 194 2.41 -24.19 -1.94
C TYR A 194 1.77 -23.96 -0.56
N PHE A 195 2.45 -23.25 0.35
CA PHE A 195 1.97 -23.02 1.72
C PHE A 195 0.54 -22.47 1.74
N TYR A 196 0.32 -21.34 1.07
CA TYR A 196 -0.99 -20.67 1.00
C TYR A 196 -2.02 -21.42 0.13
N TYR A 197 -1.57 -22.31 -0.75
CA TYR A 197 -2.48 -23.11 -1.57
C TYR A 197 -3.06 -24.29 -0.75
N LYS A 198 -2.27 -24.84 0.17
CA LYS A 198 -2.61 -26.03 0.94
C LYS A 198 -3.22 -25.72 2.31
N PHE A 199 -2.82 -24.62 2.94
CA PHE A 199 -3.28 -24.14 4.25
C PHE A 199 -3.97 -22.79 4.09
#